data_AF-A0A5U4VMM0-F1
#
_entry.id   AF-A0A5U4VMM0-F1
#
_cell.length_a   1.000
_cell.length_b   1.000
_cell.length_c   1.000
_cell.angle_alpha   90.00
_cell.angle_beta   90.00
_cell.angle_gamma   90.00
#
_symmetry.space_group_name_H-M   'P 1'
#
loop_
_entity.id
_entity.type
_entity.pdbx_description
1 polymer ?
#
loop_
_entity_poly.entity_id
_entity_poly.type
_entity_poly.pdbx_seq_one_letter_code
_entity_poly.pdbx_strand_id
1 'polypeptide(L)'
;ITDKPIIKVPGCPPIPEVMSAVITYMLAFDRIPPLDRLGRPKMFYGQRIHDKCYRRAHFDAGQFVEAWDDEGARKGYCLYKMGCKGPTTYNACSTVRWNDGVSFPIQSGHGCLGCSEDGFWDYGSFYSRATGIPQTGIEATADKIGLGVAGVAGAAAIAHATVSAIKHARNKNNTSSENAPEEKK
;
A
#
# COMPACT_ATOMS: atom_id res chain seq x y z
N ILE A 1 18.71 30.67 -20.72
CA ILE A 1 17.54 30.77 -21.61
C ILE A 1 16.38 31.24 -20.75
N THR A 2 15.91 32.47 -20.95
CA THR A 2 14.83 33.09 -20.14
C THR A 2 13.76 33.75 -21.00
N ASP A 3 13.94 33.77 -22.31
CA ASP A 3 13.20 34.54 -23.30
C ASP A 3 12.45 33.65 -24.33
N LYS A 4 12.46 32.33 -24.12
CA LYS A 4 11.80 31.33 -24.97
C LYS A 4 10.93 30.40 -24.14
N PRO A 5 9.82 29.87 -24.69
CA PRO A 5 9.07 28.81 -24.05
C PRO A 5 9.94 27.56 -23.85
N ILE A 6 9.90 26.98 -22.64
CA ILE A 6 10.64 25.76 -22.31
C ILE A 6 9.65 24.68 -21.88
N ILE A 7 9.58 23.60 -22.66
CA ILE A 7 8.78 22.41 -22.35
C ILE A 7 9.67 21.45 -21.57
N LYS A 8 9.33 21.18 -20.31
CA LYS A 8 10.04 20.21 -19.48
C LYS A 8 9.43 18.83 -19.68
N VAL A 9 10.22 17.88 -20.18
CA VAL A 9 9.83 16.46 -20.27
C VAL A 9 10.74 15.65 -19.35
N PRO A 10 10.49 15.67 -18.02
CA PRO A 10 11.41 15.10 -17.04
C PRO A 10 11.30 13.56 -16.94
N GLY A 11 12.28 12.97 -16.28
CA GLY A 11 12.48 11.53 -16.15
C GLY A 11 13.94 11.19 -16.42
N CYS A 12 14.47 10.16 -15.75
CA CYS A 12 15.85 9.71 -15.93
C CYS A 12 15.88 8.27 -16.47
N PRO A 13 15.64 8.06 -17.78
CA PRO A 13 15.15 9.02 -18.78
C PRO A 13 13.60 9.17 -18.75
N PRO A 14 13.00 10.03 -19.59
CA PRO A 14 11.57 9.99 -19.86
C PRO A 14 11.20 8.73 -20.68
N ILE A 15 9.93 8.33 -20.63
CA ILE A 15 9.43 7.16 -21.39
C ILE A 15 9.57 7.44 -22.90
N PRO A 16 10.07 6.48 -23.70
CA PRO A 16 10.26 6.67 -25.15
C PRO A 16 8.99 7.12 -25.88
N GLU A 17 7.86 6.46 -25.59
CA GLU A 17 6.56 6.74 -26.19
C GLU A 17 6.00 8.09 -25.73
N VAL A 18 6.37 8.56 -24.54
CA VAL A 18 6.03 9.92 -24.06
C VAL A 18 6.80 10.96 -24.86
N MET A 19 8.11 10.75 -25.09
CA MET A 19 8.92 11.68 -25.87
C MET A 19 8.41 11.80 -27.31
N SER A 20 8.15 10.66 -27.97
CA SER A 20 7.62 10.67 -29.34
C SER A 20 6.22 11.29 -29.40
N ALA A 21 5.35 10.99 -28.45
CA ALA A 21 3.99 11.56 -28.40
C ALA A 21 3.98 13.08 -28.19
N VAL A 22 4.92 13.64 -27.43
CA VAL A 22 5.05 15.10 -27.29
C VAL A 22 5.45 15.75 -28.63
N ILE A 23 6.39 15.15 -29.36
CA ILE A 23 6.81 15.63 -30.68
C ILE A 23 5.65 15.54 -31.68
N THR A 24 5.00 14.38 -31.78
CA THR A 24 3.90 14.17 -32.73
C THR A 24 2.69 15.05 -32.40
N TYR A 25 2.41 15.33 -31.12
CA TYR A 25 1.40 16.31 -30.74
C TYR A 25 1.69 17.69 -31.32
N MET A 26 2.92 18.19 -31.17
CA MET A 26 3.28 19.51 -31.69
C MET A 26 3.18 19.58 -33.21
N LEU A 27 3.61 18.51 -33.92
CA LEU A 27 3.53 18.44 -35.37
C LEU A 27 2.09 18.34 -35.88
N ALA A 28 1.23 17.57 -35.20
CA ALA A 28 -0.14 17.33 -35.64
C ALA A 28 -1.08 18.51 -35.36
N PHE A 29 -0.83 19.26 -34.28
CA PHE A 29 -1.72 20.33 -33.82
C PHE A 29 -1.14 21.73 -33.96
N ASP A 30 0.09 21.86 -34.48
CA ASP A 30 0.81 23.13 -34.67
C ASP A 30 0.82 24.03 -33.42
N ARG A 31 0.97 23.41 -32.24
CA ARG A 31 0.95 24.11 -30.95
C ARG A 31 1.66 23.35 -29.84
N ILE A 32 2.11 24.09 -28.82
CA ILE A 32 2.66 23.52 -27.57
C ILE A 32 1.55 22.81 -26.78
N PRO A 33 1.78 21.60 -26.23
CA PRO A 33 0.80 20.93 -25.38
C PRO A 33 0.49 21.74 -24.13
N PRO A 34 -0.74 21.66 -23.57
CA PRO A 34 -1.03 22.29 -22.29
C PRO A 34 -0.04 21.85 -21.21
N LEU A 35 0.63 22.81 -20.57
CA LEU A 35 1.64 22.57 -19.55
C LEU A 35 1.09 22.80 -18.14
N ASP A 36 1.60 22.06 -17.16
CA ASP A 36 1.39 22.39 -15.75
C ASP A 36 2.22 23.61 -15.31
N ARG A 37 2.07 24.01 -14.04
CA ARG A 37 2.81 25.17 -13.48
C ARG A 37 4.33 25.01 -13.47
N LEU A 38 4.84 23.79 -13.63
CA LEU A 38 6.27 23.49 -13.70
C LEU A 38 6.77 23.44 -15.16
N GLY A 39 5.88 23.60 -16.15
CA GLY A 39 6.19 23.54 -17.57
C GLY A 39 6.18 22.12 -18.14
N ARG A 40 5.51 21.16 -17.49
CA ARG A 40 5.44 19.76 -17.93
C ARG A 40 4.16 19.46 -18.72
N PRO A 41 4.18 18.68 -19.81
CA PRO A 41 2.96 18.31 -20.55
C PRO A 41 1.91 17.60 -19.67
N LYS A 42 0.74 18.21 -19.49
CA LYS A 42 -0.32 17.68 -18.59
C LYS A 42 -0.78 16.27 -18.96
N MET A 43 -0.73 15.92 -20.24
CA MET A 43 -1.15 14.60 -20.74
C MET A 43 -0.35 13.43 -20.15
N PHE A 44 0.90 13.65 -19.71
CA PHE A 44 1.76 12.61 -19.13
C PHE A 44 2.21 12.91 -17.68
N TYR A 45 2.20 14.17 -17.28
CA TYR A 45 2.66 14.61 -15.96
C TYR A 45 1.54 15.22 -15.10
N GLY A 46 0.28 15.06 -15.50
CA GLY A 46 -0.88 15.60 -14.77
C GLY A 46 -1.35 14.73 -13.58
N GLN A 47 -0.86 13.49 -13.47
CA GLN A 47 -1.23 12.54 -12.42
C GLN A 47 0.02 11.94 -11.78
N ARG A 48 -0.09 11.52 -10.52
CA ARG A 48 0.99 10.84 -9.81
C ARG A 48 1.00 9.36 -10.18
N ILE A 49 2.18 8.74 -10.13
CA ILE A 49 2.35 7.29 -10.29
C ILE A 49 1.41 6.53 -9.37
N HIS A 50 1.27 6.96 -8.12
CA HIS A 50 0.42 6.29 -7.13
C HIS A 50 -1.08 6.38 -7.41
N ASP A 51 -1.54 7.39 -8.14
CA ASP A 51 -2.96 7.57 -8.46
C ASP A 51 -3.44 6.59 -9.54
N LYS A 52 -2.52 5.99 -10.29
CA LYS A 52 -2.78 4.99 -11.33
C LYS A 52 -1.99 3.70 -11.15
N CYS A 53 -1.40 3.48 -9.98
CA CYS A 53 -0.61 2.29 -9.70
C CYS A 53 -1.52 1.05 -9.57
N TYR A 54 -1.22 -0.02 -10.31
CA TYR A 54 -1.99 -1.26 -10.23
C TYR A 54 -1.91 -1.95 -8.85
N ARG A 55 -0.85 -1.69 -8.06
CA ARG A 55 -0.69 -2.19 -6.68
C ARG A 55 -1.41 -1.34 -5.63
N ARG A 56 -2.23 -0.36 -6.04
CA ARG A 56 -2.91 0.57 -5.13
C ARG A 56 -3.88 -0.15 -4.18
N ALA A 57 -4.58 -1.17 -4.66
CA ALA A 57 -5.46 -1.98 -3.82
C ALA A 57 -4.71 -2.57 -2.60
N HIS A 58 -3.49 -3.08 -2.79
CA HIS A 58 -2.65 -3.57 -1.69
C HIS A 58 -2.23 -2.46 -0.73
N PHE A 59 -1.94 -1.25 -1.24
CA PHE A 59 -1.66 -0.10 -0.38
C PHE A 59 -2.85 0.23 0.53
N ASP A 60 -4.06 0.31 -0.06
CA ASP A 60 -5.29 0.64 0.65
C ASP A 60 -5.73 -0.49 1.63
N ALA A 61 -5.36 -1.74 1.33
CA ALA A 61 -5.54 -2.88 2.24
C ALA A 61 -4.54 -2.89 3.41
N GLY A 62 -3.42 -2.18 3.30
CA GLY A 62 -2.31 -2.27 4.26
C GLY A 62 -1.40 -3.48 4.03
N GLN A 63 -1.43 -4.06 2.83
CA GLN A 63 -0.62 -5.18 2.38
C GLN A 63 0.67 -4.67 1.71
N PHE A 64 1.78 -4.83 2.42
CA PHE A 64 3.07 -4.29 1.99
C PHE A 64 4.12 -5.39 1.84
N VAL A 65 5.09 -5.12 0.98
CA VAL A 65 6.40 -5.78 1.04
C VAL A 65 7.16 -5.18 2.21
N GLU A 66 7.72 -6.03 3.07
CA GLU A 66 8.51 -5.66 4.25
C GLU A 66 10.00 -5.97 4.06
N ALA A 67 10.32 -6.98 3.26
CA ALA A 67 11.67 -7.35 2.86
C ALA A 67 11.72 -7.80 1.40
N TRP A 68 12.88 -7.68 0.76
CA TRP A 68 13.06 -8.17 -0.61
C TRP A 68 12.85 -9.69 -0.67
N ASP A 69 12.11 -10.13 -1.69
CA ASP A 69 11.72 -11.54 -1.91
C ASP A 69 10.89 -12.18 -0.78
N ASP A 70 10.24 -11.39 0.08
CA ASP A 70 9.24 -11.90 0.99
C ASP A 70 7.95 -12.37 0.25
N GLU A 71 7.02 -12.95 0.99
CA GLU A 71 5.74 -13.40 0.45
C GLU A 71 4.97 -12.26 -0.23
N GLY A 72 5.02 -11.05 0.34
CA GLY A 72 4.39 -9.87 -0.24
C GLY A 72 5.01 -9.50 -1.59
N ALA A 73 6.33 -9.57 -1.72
CA ALA A 73 7.04 -9.30 -2.97
C ALA A 73 6.62 -10.28 -4.06
N ARG A 74 6.57 -11.58 -3.73
CA ARG A 74 6.16 -12.65 -4.64
C ARG A 74 4.69 -12.55 -5.05
N LYS A 75 3.83 -12.01 -4.19
CA LYS A 75 2.41 -11.73 -4.48
C LYS A 75 2.15 -10.38 -5.14
N GLY A 76 3.18 -9.54 -5.33
CA GLY A 76 3.03 -8.23 -5.95
C GLY A 76 2.39 -7.16 -5.04
N TYR A 77 2.56 -7.27 -3.71
CA TYR A 77 2.08 -6.28 -2.74
C TYR A 77 2.75 -4.91 -2.89
N CYS A 78 2.21 -3.92 -2.17
CA CYS A 78 2.66 -2.54 -2.29
C CYS A 78 4.10 -2.34 -1.79
N LEU A 79 4.90 -1.60 -2.56
CA LEU A 79 6.30 -1.30 -2.26
C LEU A 79 6.50 -0.04 -1.41
N TYR A 80 5.44 0.52 -0.82
CA TYR A 80 5.55 1.76 -0.05
C TYR A 80 6.53 1.64 1.13
N LYS A 81 6.48 0.52 1.86
CA LYS A 81 7.40 0.29 2.99
C LYS A 81 8.84 0.01 2.55
N MET A 82 9.04 -0.35 1.28
CA MET A 82 10.35 -0.44 0.64
C MET A 82 10.85 0.91 0.09
N GLY A 83 10.15 2.01 0.38
CA GLY A 83 10.58 3.38 0.07
C GLY A 83 10.03 3.98 -1.24
N CYS A 84 9.08 3.31 -1.89
CA CYS A 84 8.48 3.79 -3.14
C CYS A 84 7.98 5.25 -3.04
N LYS A 85 8.52 6.14 -3.90
CA LYS A 85 8.20 7.56 -4.01
C LYS A 85 7.07 7.87 -5.02
N GLY A 86 6.40 6.83 -5.52
CA GLY A 86 5.24 6.97 -6.40
C GLY A 86 4.15 7.94 -5.88
N PRO A 87 3.88 8.04 -4.56
CA PRO A 87 2.91 9.00 -4.01
C PRO A 87 3.23 10.47 -4.23
N THR A 88 4.47 10.83 -4.55
CA THR A 88 4.92 12.22 -4.76
C THR A 88 5.49 12.44 -6.16
N THR A 89 5.40 11.45 -7.05
CA THR A 89 6.03 11.49 -8.38
C THR A 89 4.98 11.58 -9.48
N TYR A 90 5.06 12.59 -10.33
CA TYR A 90 4.24 12.76 -11.53
C TYR A 90 4.94 12.20 -12.76
N ASN A 91 4.34 11.21 -13.39
CA ASN A 91 4.80 10.60 -14.63
C ASN A 91 3.72 9.62 -15.16
N ALA A 92 3.96 9.04 -16.34
CA ALA A 92 3.08 8.08 -16.98
C ALA A 92 3.52 6.61 -16.80
N CYS A 93 4.51 6.31 -15.95
CA CYS A 93 5.08 4.96 -15.83
C CYS A 93 4.05 3.90 -15.40
N SER A 94 3.01 4.27 -14.64
CA SER A 94 1.97 3.31 -14.22
C SER A 94 0.81 3.18 -15.21
N THR A 95 0.75 4.03 -16.23
CA THR A 95 -0.30 4.02 -17.27
C THR A 95 0.26 3.60 -18.62
N VAL A 96 1.20 4.38 -19.18
CA VAL A 96 1.89 4.10 -20.44
C VAL A 96 2.93 2.99 -20.27
N ARG A 97 3.57 2.92 -19.08
CA ARG A 97 4.68 2.00 -18.79
C ARG A 97 5.90 2.28 -19.67
N TRP A 98 6.82 1.33 -19.75
CA TRP A 98 8.09 1.44 -20.46
C TRP A 98 8.22 0.33 -21.50
N ASN A 99 8.88 0.68 -22.60
CA ASN A 99 9.28 -0.25 -23.67
C ASN A 99 8.07 -0.96 -24.28
N ASP A 100 7.26 -0.22 -25.03
CA ASP A 100 6.03 -0.75 -25.65
C ASP A 100 5.06 -1.39 -24.63
N GLY A 101 4.94 -0.75 -23.46
CA GLY A 101 4.01 -1.20 -22.42
C GLY A 101 4.45 -2.42 -21.61
N VAL A 102 5.68 -2.93 -21.77
CA VAL A 102 6.14 -4.18 -21.17
C VAL A 102 6.16 -4.13 -19.63
N SER A 103 6.84 -3.14 -19.05
CA SER A 103 6.97 -3.04 -17.59
C SER A 103 7.22 -1.61 -17.13
N PHE A 104 7.39 -1.41 -15.84
CA PHE A 104 7.92 -0.19 -15.22
C PHE A 104 8.48 -0.56 -13.84
N PRO A 105 9.22 0.32 -13.12
CA PRO A 105 9.96 -0.05 -11.92
C PRO A 105 9.15 -0.84 -10.87
N ILE A 106 7.92 -0.38 -10.57
CA ILE A 106 7.06 -1.00 -9.57
C ILE A 106 6.60 -2.39 -10.02
N GLN A 107 6.28 -2.58 -11.30
CA GLN A 107 5.90 -3.89 -11.83
C GLN A 107 7.06 -4.88 -11.73
N SER A 108 8.28 -4.43 -12.01
CA SER A 108 9.51 -5.21 -11.85
C SER A 108 9.99 -5.35 -10.40
N GLY A 109 9.20 -4.92 -9.41
CA GLY A 109 9.47 -5.18 -7.99
C GLY A 109 10.28 -4.11 -7.26
N HIS A 110 10.69 -3.02 -7.92
CA HIS A 110 11.41 -1.93 -7.26
C HIS A 110 10.52 -0.69 -7.04
N GLY A 111 10.62 -0.07 -5.87
CA GLY A 111 9.92 1.18 -5.59
C GLY A 111 10.29 2.28 -6.60
N CYS A 112 9.33 3.14 -6.94
CA CYS A 112 9.61 4.33 -7.73
C CYS A 112 10.62 5.22 -6.98
N LEU A 113 11.64 5.72 -7.68
CA LEU A 113 12.68 6.57 -7.10
C LEU A 113 12.30 8.05 -7.07
N GLY A 114 11.30 8.46 -7.86
CA GLY A 114 10.97 9.87 -8.06
C GLY A 114 11.76 10.57 -9.16
N CYS A 115 12.33 9.83 -10.11
CA CYS A 115 13.26 10.37 -11.10
C CYS A 115 12.72 11.42 -12.08
N SER A 116 11.43 11.75 -12.03
CA SER A 116 10.83 12.86 -12.80
C SER A 116 10.49 14.09 -11.95
N GLU A 117 10.76 14.04 -10.65
CA GLU A 117 10.63 15.18 -9.75
C GLU A 117 11.96 15.89 -9.58
N ASP A 118 11.89 17.20 -9.37
CA ASP A 118 13.05 18.03 -9.11
C ASP A 118 13.72 17.63 -7.79
N GLY A 119 15.06 17.63 -7.75
CA GLY A 119 15.84 17.30 -6.55
C GLY A 119 15.70 15.87 -6.02
N PHE A 120 15.17 14.91 -6.79
CA PHE A 120 14.82 13.58 -6.27
C PHE A 120 15.98 12.79 -5.63
N TRP A 121 17.23 13.08 -6.02
CA TRP A 121 18.42 12.50 -5.43
C TRP A 121 18.63 12.88 -3.95
N ASP A 122 18.13 14.06 -3.55
CA ASP A 122 18.39 14.68 -2.25
C ASP A 122 17.20 14.56 -1.28
N TYR A 123 16.10 13.89 -1.65
CA TYR A 123 14.94 13.65 -0.78
C TYR A 123 15.14 12.50 0.23
N GLY A 124 16.38 12.26 0.62
CA GLY A 124 16.79 11.14 1.46
C GLY A 124 16.88 9.81 0.70
N SER A 125 17.11 8.73 1.45
CA SER A 125 17.30 7.41 0.84
C SER A 125 16.07 6.96 0.04
N PHE A 126 16.33 6.31 -1.09
CA PHE A 126 15.28 5.68 -1.90
C PHE A 126 14.50 4.61 -1.12
N TYR A 127 15.12 4.00 -0.11
CA TYR A 127 14.51 2.96 0.72
C TYR A 127 13.82 3.50 1.98
N SER A 128 13.97 4.79 2.28
CA SER A 128 13.20 5.44 3.33
C SER A 128 11.78 5.70 2.86
N ARG A 129 10.79 5.57 3.76
CA ARG A 129 9.39 5.84 3.44
C ARG A 129 9.20 7.30 3.08
N ALA A 130 8.32 7.57 2.10
CA ALA A 130 7.87 8.93 1.84
C ALA A 130 7.08 9.44 3.06
N THR A 131 7.39 10.63 3.55
CA THR A 131 6.68 11.24 4.69
C THR A 131 5.40 11.93 4.24
N GLY A 132 4.42 12.05 5.14
CA GLY A 132 3.19 12.83 4.87
C GLY A 132 2.20 12.16 3.92
N ILE A 133 2.36 10.86 3.64
CA ILE A 133 1.39 10.08 2.86
C ILE A 133 0.44 9.38 3.83
N PRO A 134 -0.87 9.71 3.84
CA PRO A 134 -1.85 9.01 4.66
C PRO A 134 -1.89 7.53 4.29
N GLN A 135 -1.70 6.66 5.28
CA GLN A 135 -1.89 5.22 5.12
C GLN A 135 -3.21 4.83 5.77
N THR A 136 -4.23 4.59 4.97
CA THR A 136 -5.45 3.94 5.42
C THR A 136 -5.32 2.47 5.12
N GLY A 137 -5.02 1.63 6.11
CA GLY A 137 -4.94 0.17 5.95
C GLY A 137 -6.27 -0.44 6.35
N ILE A 138 -7.24 -0.47 5.43
CA ILE A 138 -8.64 -0.81 5.74
C ILE A 138 -8.74 -2.25 6.25
N GLU A 139 -8.17 -3.20 5.51
CA GLU A 139 -8.15 -4.62 5.90
C GLU A 139 -7.28 -4.83 7.14
N ALA A 140 -6.07 -4.27 7.17
CA ALA A 140 -5.18 -4.39 8.34
C ALA A 140 -5.81 -3.82 9.63
N THR A 141 -6.68 -2.82 9.53
CA THR A 141 -7.43 -2.29 10.67
C THR A 141 -8.59 -3.22 11.05
N ALA A 142 -9.33 -3.73 10.07
CA ALA A 142 -10.41 -4.69 10.30
C ALA A 142 -9.90 -5.98 10.96
N ASP A 143 -8.79 -6.53 10.51
CA ASP A 143 -8.17 -7.74 11.07
C ASP A 143 -7.76 -7.55 12.53
N LYS A 144 -7.17 -6.39 12.86
CA LYS A 144 -6.80 -6.07 14.25
C LYS A 144 -8.02 -6.00 15.16
N ILE A 145 -9.10 -5.36 14.70
CA ILE A 145 -10.35 -5.28 15.46
C ILE A 145 -10.96 -6.66 15.61
N GLY A 146 -11.04 -7.42 14.51
CA GLY A 146 -11.58 -8.78 14.49
C GLY A 146 -10.84 -9.72 15.45
N LEU A 147 -9.51 -9.69 15.43
CA LEU A 147 -8.67 -10.48 16.34
C LEU A 147 -8.88 -10.08 17.80
N GLY A 148 -8.99 -8.77 18.08
CA GLY A 148 -9.29 -8.28 19.42
C GLY A 148 -10.64 -8.77 19.96
N VAL A 149 -11.69 -8.66 19.15
CA VAL A 149 -13.04 -9.15 19.50
C VAL A 149 -13.05 -10.66 19.69
N ALA A 150 -12.45 -11.41 18.78
CA ALA A 150 -12.36 -12.86 18.87
C ALA A 150 -11.59 -13.31 20.13
N GLY A 151 -10.49 -12.63 20.46
CA GLY A 151 -9.72 -12.88 21.68
C GLY A 151 -10.53 -12.67 22.96
N VAL A 152 -11.27 -11.57 23.05
CA VAL A 152 -12.14 -11.27 24.20
C VAL A 152 -13.26 -12.29 24.33
N ALA A 153 -13.95 -12.60 23.24
CA ALA A 153 -15.04 -13.58 23.23
C ALA A 153 -14.54 -14.98 23.63
N GLY A 154 -13.40 -15.40 23.09
CA GLY A 154 -12.76 -16.67 23.44
C GLY A 154 -12.40 -16.76 24.92
N ALA A 155 -11.77 -15.71 25.48
CA ALA A 155 -11.43 -15.67 26.90
C ALA A 155 -12.68 -15.71 27.79
N ALA A 156 -13.74 -14.99 27.43
CA ALA A 156 -15.01 -15.00 28.16
C ALA A 156 -15.67 -16.39 28.13
N ALA A 157 -15.68 -17.07 26.98
CA ALA A 157 -16.22 -18.41 26.84
C ALA A 157 -15.47 -19.44 27.70
N ILE A 158 -14.13 -19.37 27.71
CA ILE A 158 -13.29 -20.23 28.56
C ILE A 158 -13.59 -19.96 30.04
N ALA A 159 -13.60 -18.69 30.46
CA ALA A 159 -13.91 -18.33 31.85
C ALA A 159 -15.30 -18.84 32.28
N HIS A 160 -16.32 -18.65 31.43
CA HIS A 160 -17.67 -19.14 31.70
C HIS A 160 -17.72 -20.67 31.82
N ALA A 161 -17.02 -21.39 30.94
CA ALA A 161 -16.95 -22.85 30.99
C ALA A 161 -16.25 -23.35 32.26
N THR A 162 -15.12 -22.74 32.64
CA THR A 162 -14.38 -23.09 33.87
C THR A 162 -15.23 -22.86 35.12
N VAL A 163 -15.87 -21.69 35.24
CA VAL A 163 -16.76 -21.37 36.36
C VAL A 163 -17.95 -22.34 36.42
N SER A 164 -18.54 -22.68 35.28
CA SER A 164 -19.66 -23.62 35.19
C SER A 164 -19.27 -25.02 35.63
N ALA A 165 -18.11 -25.53 35.21
CA ALA A 165 -17.60 -26.84 35.61
C ALA A 165 -17.33 -26.92 37.13
N ILE A 166 -16.72 -25.87 37.70
CA ILE A 166 -16.48 -25.77 39.15
C ILE A 166 -17.80 -25.76 39.93
N LYS A 167 -18.79 -24.97 39.46
CA LYS A 167 -20.12 -24.90 40.09
C LYS A 167 -20.84 -26.25 40.04
N HIS A 168 -20.78 -26.95 38.90
CA HIS A 168 -21.40 -28.26 38.74
C HIS A 168 -20.76 -29.33 39.64
N ALA A 169 -19.42 -29.37 39.74
CA ALA A 169 -18.71 -30.27 40.64
C ALA A 169 -19.05 -30.00 42.12
N ARG A 170 -19.12 -28.72 42.52
CA ARG A 170 -19.56 -28.33 43.88
C ARG A 170 -20.99 -28.77 44.18
N ASN A 171 -21.93 -28.54 43.26
CA ASN A 171 -23.31 -28.97 43.45
C ASN A 171 -23.40 -30.48 43.60
N LYS A 172 -22.71 -31.26 42.74
CA LYS A 172 -22.69 -32.73 42.82
C LYS A 172 -22.16 -33.23 44.17
N ASN A 173 -21.07 -32.64 44.68
CA ASN A 173 -20.52 -33.00 45.98
C ASN A 173 -21.47 -32.68 47.14
N ASN A 174 -22.20 -31.56 47.09
CA ASN A 174 -23.20 -31.22 48.10
C ASN A 174 -24.36 -32.22 48.10
N THR A 175 -24.88 -32.60 46.93
CA THR A 175 -25.97 -33.60 46.83
C THR A 175 -25.52 -35.01 47.23
N SER A 176 -24.24 -35.35 47.07
CA SER A 176 -23.67 -36.61 47.57
C SER A 176 -23.46 -36.60 49.09
N SER A 177 -23.14 -35.45 49.69
CA SER A 177 -23.02 -35.33 51.15
C SER A 177 -24.38 -35.38 51.88
N GLU A 178 -25.46 -34.92 51.24
CA GLU A 178 -26.83 -35.02 51.79
C GLU A 178 -27.43 -36.43 51.65
N ASN A 179 -26.90 -37.28 50.76
CA ASN A 179 -27.41 -38.64 50.50
C ASN A 179 -26.51 -39.76 51.07
N ALA A 180 -25.55 -39.44 51.95
CA ALA A 180 -24.78 -40.47 52.65
C ALA A 180 -25.71 -41.26 53.59
N PRO A 181 -25.81 -42.61 53.48
CA PRO A 181 -26.68 -43.38 54.34
C PRO A 181 -26.18 -43.34 55.78
N GLU A 182 -27.09 -43.06 56.72
CA GLU A 182 -26.87 -43.23 58.15
C GLU A 182 -26.59 -44.72 58.42
N GLU A 183 -25.37 -45.03 58.84
CA GLU A 183 -24.94 -46.37 59.22
C GLU A 183 -25.73 -46.80 60.46
N LYS A 184 -26.79 -47.61 60.26
CA LYS A 184 -27.59 -48.15 61.36
C LYS A 184 -26.78 -49.18 62.15
N LYS A 185 -26.44 -48.79 63.38
CA LYS A 185 -25.92 -49.62 64.47
C LYS A 185 -26.85 -50.78 64.85
#